data_AF-A0A928VNT9-F1
#
_entry.id   AF-A0A928VNT9-F1
#
_cell.length_a   1.000
_cell.length_b   1.000
_cell.length_c   1.000
_cell.angle_alpha   90.00
_cell.angle_beta   90.00
_cell.angle_gamma   90.00
#
_symmetry.space_group_name_H-M   'P 1'
#
loop_
_entity.id
_entity.type
_entity.pdbx_description
1 polymer ?
#
loop_
_entity_poly.entity_id
_entity_poly.type
_entity_poly.pdbx_seq_one_letter_code
_entity_poly.pdbx_strand_id
1 'polypeptide(L)'
;MTSQGPLQTPRDPDQHWPFWFTVPLYPFSQRRTIRRELVPETIWSFDQLQGILYVVTPIRMTIVRLAAGGLLVYAPVAPTKECLRLVNDLVEQYGEIKYIILPTTSGLEHKVFVGPFARKFPSAQVFVAPNQWSFPVNLPLAWLGLPWGRTQKLPKRSSDAPFGDEFDYAMLGPIGLGLGAFEEVAMLHRASQTLLLTDSVVAVPEQPPAIIAAETRAMLFHARDHVSEVVADTPANRLKGWQRIALFSFYFRPSAAGVVSLIPALKDLKTAPDRSRQNYYGLYPFQWQSDWKKSFDALRGEGRLFVAPILQRLILNRDPREAIDWANTVAQWDFRRIITCHMEAPIATNAQEFRAAFSFLEKHPQQEIRYPLPEADFELLRQLEAGLDRTRITPPAQEKV
;
A
#
# COMPACT_ATOMS: atom_id res chain seq x y z
N MET A 1 4.63 -19.08 39.06
CA MET A 1 5.29 -18.76 37.77
C MET A 1 4.83 -17.37 37.38
N THR A 2 5.76 -16.42 37.41
CA THR A 2 5.52 -14.99 37.19
C THR A 2 5.02 -14.77 35.76
N SER A 3 3.82 -14.20 35.63
CA SER A 3 3.28 -13.73 34.36
C SER A 3 4.19 -12.63 33.82
N GLN A 4 5.02 -12.93 32.82
CA GLN A 4 5.64 -11.88 32.03
C GLN A 4 4.50 -11.15 31.31
N GLY A 5 4.19 -9.93 31.76
CA GLY A 5 3.30 -9.03 31.03
C GLY A 5 3.85 -8.80 29.61
N PRO A 6 2.99 -8.38 28.66
CA PRO A 6 3.40 -8.25 27.26
C PRO A 6 4.63 -7.34 27.15
N LEU A 7 5.72 -7.88 26.58
CA LEU A 7 6.95 -7.17 26.30
C LEU A 7 6.61 -5.88 25.53
N GLN A 8 6.74 -4.73 26.21
CA GLN A 8 6.71 -3.46 25.51
C GLN A 8 7.99 -3.38 24.70
N THR A 9 7.88 -3.40 23.36
CA THR A 9 8.99 -3.03 22.50
C THR A 9 9.45 -1.63 22.92
N PRO A 10 10.72 -1.46 23.34
CA PRO A 10 11.23 -0.15 23.73
C PRO A 10 10.99 0.85 22.61
N ARG A 11 10.50 2.05 22.96
CA ARG A 11 10.32 3.11 21.97
C ARG A 11 11.69 3.60 21.53
N ASP A 12 11.90 3.67 20.22
CA ASP A 12 13.10 4.21 19.63
C ASP A 12 12.87 5.71 19.31
N PRO A 13 13.63 6.63 19.93
CA PRO A 13 13.54 8.06 19.63
C PRO A 13 13.79 8.39 18.15
N ASP A 14 14.59 7.60 17.45
CA ASP A 14 14.91 7.85 16.04
C ASP A 14 13.80 7.43 15.08
N GLN A 15 12.87 6.58 15.56
CA GLN A 15 11.66 6.18 14.84
C GLN A 15 10.49 7.13 15.10
N HIS A 16 10.70 8.21 15.85
CA HIS A 16 9.62 9.11 16.21
C HIS A 16 9.06 9.91 15.02
N TRP A 17 7.77 9.75 14.75
CA TRP A 17 7.02 10.53 13.77
C TRP A 17 6.06 11.50 14.48
N PRO A 18 6.35 12.82 14.51
CA PRO A 18 5.56 13.77 15.31
C PRO A 18 4.19 14.10 14.70
N PHE A 19 4.02 13.97 13.38
CA PHE A 19 2.76 14.31 12.70
C PHE A 19 1.82 13.11 12.55
N TRP A 20 1.95 12.07 13.38
CA TRP A 20 1.10 10.89 13.30
C TRP A 20 -0.40 11.20 13.45
N PHE A 21 -0.76 12.30 14.09
CA PHE A 21 -2.15 12.72 14.30
C PHE A 21 -2.84 13.19 13.02
N THR A 22 -2.11 13.54 11.96
CA THR A 22 -2.73 14.01 10.70
C THR A 22 -3.41 12.88 9.94
N VAL A 23 -2.81 11.70 9.97
CA VAL A 23 -3.35 10.45 9.42
C VAL A 23 -3.00 9.33 10.43
N PRO A 24 -3.87 9.07 11.44
CA PRO A 24 -3.54 8.28 12.62
C PRO A 24 -3.54 6.77 12.35
N LEU A 25 -2.63 6.33 11.49
CA LEU A 25 -2.38 4.93 11.18
C LEU A 25 -1.40 4.34 12.19
N TYR A 26 -1.68 3.13 12.69
CA TYR A 26 -0.70 2.32 13.41
C TYR A 26 0.57 2.20 12.55
N PRO A 27 1.80 2.25 13.08
CA PRO A 27 2.22 2.33 14.49
C PRO A 27 2.22 3.74 15.10
N PHE A 28 1.42 4.66 14.55
CA PHE A 28 1.27 6.04 14.97
C PHE A 28 2.60 6.78 14.95
N SER A 29 3.14 7.08 16.13
CA SER A 29 4.34 7.89 16.31
C SER A 29 5.64 7.10 16.24
N GLN A 30 5.62 5.78 16.00
CA GLN A 30 6.80 4.91 15.99
C GLN A 30 6.95 4.21 14.65
N ARG A 31 7.55 4.90 13.67
CA ARG A 31 7.67 4.40 12.30
C ARG A 31 9.09 3.92 12.03
N ARG A 32 9.32 2.64 12.30
CA ARG A 32 10.54 1.93 11.90
C ARG A 32 10.65 1.91 10.38
N THR A 33 11.89 2.04 9.89
CA THR A 33 12.26 2.01 8.47
C THR A 33 13.26 0.88 8.22
N ILE A 34 12.98 0.02 7.24
CA ILE A 34 13.92 -0.99 6.76
C ILE A 34 14.34 -0.61 5.34
N ARG A 35 15.64 -0.34 5.14
CA ARG A 35 16.25 -0.17 3.81
C ARG A 35 16.63 -1.54 3.24
N ARG A 36 16.30 -1.81 1.98
CA ARG A 36 16.81 -2.94 1.20
C ARG A 36 17.32 -2.45 -0.15
N GLU A 37 18.44 -2.99 -0.59
CA GLU A 37 18.91 -2.81 -1.96
C GLU A 37 18.20 -3.84 -2.86
N LEU A 38 17.47 -3.35 -3.86
CA LEU A 38 16.65 -4.17 -4.76
C LEU A 38 17.31 -4.37 -6.12
N VAL A 39 18.09 -3.39 -6.56
CA VAL A 39 19.00 -3.49 -7.70
C VAL A 39 20.34 -2.92 -7.26
N PRO A 40 21.44 -3.69 -7.34
CA PRO A 40 22.76 -3.27 -6.85
C PRO A 40 23.14 -1.87 -7.33
N GLU A 41 23.54 -1.02 -6.39
CA GLU A 41 24.03 0.35 -6.59
C GLU A 41 23.07 1.28 -7.37
N THR A 42 21.80 0.88 -7.51
CA THR A 42 20.84 1.54 -8.42
C THR A 42 19.49 1.80 -7.76
N ILE A 43 18.88 0.82 -7.10
CA ILE A 43 17.52 0.95 -6.56
C ILE A 43 17.44 0.41 -5.14
N TRP A 44 16.89 1.21 -4.23
CA TRP A 44 16.64 0.83 -2.85
C TRP A 44 15.19 1.06 -2.45
N SER A 45 14.63 0.15 -1.65
CA SER A 45 13.34 0.35 -0.97
C SER A 45 13.53 0.76 0.48
N PHE A 46 12.64 1.59 0.98
CA PHE A 46 12.53 1.99 2.37
C PHE A 46 11.11 1.67 2.84
N ASP A 47 10.97 0.58 3.59
CA ASP A 47 9.68 0.05 4.02
C ASP A 47 9.37 0.54 5.44
N GLN A 48 8.17 1.09 5.62
CA GLN A 48 7.58 1.38 6.93
C GLN A 48 6.27 0.61 7.11
N LEU A 49 5.81 0.49 8.35
CA LEU A 49 4.54 -0.16 8.67
C LEU A 49 3.40 0.86 8.67
N GLN A 50 2.23 0.47 8.16
CA GLN A 50 0.98 1.19 8.40
C GLN A 50 -0.19 0.25 8.66
N GLY A 51 -1.24 0.69 9.33
CA GLY A 51 -2.46 -0.11 9.47
C GLY A 51 -3.53 0.49 10.36
N ILE A 52 -4.68 -0.19 10.38
CA ILE A 52 -5.84 0.12 11.22
C ILE A 52 -6.27 -1.19 11.90
N LEU A 53 -6.56 -1.17 13.20
CA LEU A 53 -6.96 -2.38 13.97
C LEU A 53 -6.01 -3.58 13.78
N TYR A 54 -4.69 -3.31 13.76
CA TYR A 54 -3.64 -4.29 13.46
C TYR A 54 -3.74 -5.01 12.11
N VAL A 55 -4.65 -4.60 11.22
CA VAL A 55 -4.57 -4.94 9.80
C VAL A 55 -3.46 -4.07 9.22
N VAL A 56 -2.24 -4.62 9.21
CA VAL A 56 -1.02 -3.89 8.85
C VAL A 56 -0.51 -4.28 7.47
N THR A 57 -0.06 -3.27 6.72
CA THR A 57 0.57 -3.43 5.40
C THR A 57 1.89 -2.66 5.37
N PRO A 58 2.88 -3.10 4.57
CA PRO A 58 4.05 -2.28 4.33
C PRO A 58 3.64 -1.07 3.47
N ILE A 59 4.22 0.10 3.72
CA ILE A 59 4.25 1.25 2.81
C ILE A 59 5.70 1.52 2.43
N ARG A 60 5.95 1.69 1.13
CA ARG A 60 7.29 1.70 0.56
C ARG A 60 7.58 2.97 -0.23
N MET A 61 8.70 3.58 0.11
CA MET A 61 9.40 4.55 -0.71
C MET A 61 10.49 3.84 -1.52
N THR A 62 10.65 4.21 -2.78
CA THR A 62 11.73 3.72 -3.63
C THR A 62 12.68 4.85 -3.97
N ILE A 63 13.98 4.63 -3.84
CA ILE A 63 15.02 5.57 -4.26
C ILE A 63 15.78 4.97 -5.44
N VAL A 64 15.92 5.74 -6.50
CA VAL A 64 16.64 5.36 -7.72
C VAL A 64 17.82 6.32 -7.93
N ARG A 65 19.01 5.77 -8.17
CA ARG A 65 20.19 6.53 -8.58
C ARG A 65 20.05 6.99 -10.02
N LEU A 66 20.37 8.26 -10.28
CA LEU A 66 20.34 8.86 -11.61
C LEU A 66 21.72 8.77 -12.27
N ALA A 67 21.76 8.49 -13.56
CA ALA A 67 22.98 8.45 -14.37
C ALA A 67 23.69 9.82 -14.40
N ALA A 68 22.92 10.91 -14.45
CA ALA A 68 23.43 12.28 -14.35
C ALA A 68 23.84 12.71 -12.91
N GLY A 69 23.92 11.76 -11.98
CA GLY A 69 24.22 11.98 -10.57
C GLY A 69 22.99 12.41 -9.76
N GLY A 70 23.00 12.12 -8.46
CA GLY A 70 21.89 12.37 -7.55
C GLY A 70 20.84 11.26 -7.55
N LEU A 71 19.75 11.50 -6.84
CA LEU A 71 18.72 10.52 -6.53
C LEU A 71 17.32 11.01 -6.92
N LEU A 72 16.47 10.09 -7.36
CA LEU A 72 15.02 10.25 -7.48
C LEU A 72 14.32 9.44 -6.39
N VAL A 73 13.35 10.04 -5.72
CA VAL A 73 12.53 9.40 -4.69
C VAL A 73 11.10 9.24 -5.20
N TYR A 74 10.58 8.02 -5.18
CA TYR A 74 9.21 7.67 -5.53
C TYR A 74 8.41 7.28 -4.28
N ALA A 75 7.24 7.89 -4.08
CA ALA A 75 6.34 7.66 -2.95
C ALA A 75 7.01 7.76 -1.55
N PRO A 76 7.44 8.95 -1.12
CA PRO A 76 8.10 9.13 0.18
C PRO A 76 7.35 8.52 1.37
N VAL A 77 8.11 7.95 2.30
CA VAL A 77 7.63 7.50 3.63
C VAL A 77 7.98 8.53 4.70
N ALA A 78 7.55 8.32 5.95
CA ALA A 78 7.76 9.28 7.01
C ALA A 78 9.26 9.53 7.24
N PRO A 79 9.74 10.79 7.17
CA PRO A 79 11.14 11.15 7.36
C PRO A 79 11.52 11.16 8.85
N THR A 80 11.45 10.00 9.51
CA THR A 80 11.99 9.80 10.86
C THR A 80 13.51 9.97 10.85
N LYS A 81 14.14 10.15 12.01
CA LYS A 81 15.61 10.29 12.06
C LYS A 81 16.30 9.03 11.52
N GLU A 82 15.76 7.85 11.84
CA GLU A 82 16.22 6.58 11.30
C GLU A 82 16.15 6.54 9.77
N CYS A 83 14.99 6.91 9.19
CA CYS A 83 14.83 7.00 7.74
C CYS A 83 15.82 7.98 7.12
N LEU A 84 15.96 9.18 7.69
CA LEU A 84 16.83 10.22 7.16
C LEU A 84 18.29 9.83 7.19
N ARG A 85 18.75 9.15 8.25
CA ARG A 85 20.11 8.61 8.30
C ARG A 85 20.36 7.63 7.14
N LEU A 86 19.45 6.68 6.94
CA LEU A 86 19.57 5.68 5.86
C LEU A 86 19.51 6.30 4.45
N VAL A 87 18.76 7.40 4.27
CA VAL A 87 18.72 8.16 3.02
C VAL A 87 19.99 8.98 2.83
N ASN A 88 20.51 9.59 3.90
CA ASN A 88 21.72 10.40 3.83
C ASN A 88 22.97 9.57 3.49
N ASP A 89 23.03 8.29 3.89
CA ASP A 89 24.08 7.38 3.41
C ASP A 89 24.11 7.32 1.86
N LEU A 90 22.93 7.26 1.22
CA LEU A 90 22.83 7.25 -0.24
C LEU A 90 23.16 8.62 -0.85
N VAL A 91 22.77 9.71 -0.17
CA VAL A 91 23.08 11.08 -0.61
C VAL A 91 24.58 11.34 -0.60
N GLU A 92 25.28 10.90 0.45
CA GLU A 92 26.73 11.00 0.56
C GLU A 92 27.45 10.24 -0.56
N GLN A 93 26.94 9.06 -0.92
CA GLN A 93 27.56 8.21 -1.93
C GLN A 93 27.22 8.59 -3.38
N TYR A 94 25.98 8.99 -3.66
CA TYR A 94 25.46 9.12 -5.02
C TYR A 94 25.02 10.55 -5.40
N GLY A 95 25.05 11.49 -4.46
CA GLY A 95 24.66 12.88 -4.64
C GLY A 95 23.26 13.20 -4.13
N GLU A 96 22.90 14.48 -4.19
CA GLU A 96 21.65 14.99 -3.63
C GLU A 96 20.38 14.37 -4.23
N ILE A 97 19.29 14.41 -3.47
CA ILE A 97 17.96 14.11 -4.01
C ILE A 97 17.55 15.24 -4.95
N LYS A 98 17.47 14.94 -6.26
CA LYS A 98 17.05 15.89 -7.29
C LYS A 98 15.54 15.96 -7.43
N TYR A 99 14.87 14.81 -7.34
CA TYR A 99 13.43 14.69 -7.63
C TYR A 99 12.70 13.88 -6.57
N ILE A 100 11.51 14.35 -6.18
CA ILE A 100 10.58 13.65 -5.29
C ILE A 100 9.24 13.51 -6.01
N ILE A 101 8.75 12.29 -6.17
CA ILE A 101 7.52 11.98 -6.89
C ILE A 101 6.43 11.61 -5.89
N LEU A 102 5.29 12.31 -5.95
CA LEU A 102 4.01 11.87 -5.40
C LEU A 102 3.20 11.21 -6.53
N PRO A 103 3.17 9.87 -6.60
CA PRO A 103 2.66 9.17 -7.78
C PRO A 103 1.16 8.90 -7.73
N THR A 104 0.42 9.38 -6.73
CA THR A 104 -1.02 9.14 -6.61
C THR A 104 -1.76 10.37 -6.08
N THR A 105 -3.07 10.45 -6.33
CA THR A 105 -3.96 11.51 -5.82
C THR A 105 -4.83 11.05 -4.65
N SER A 106 -5.13 9.74 -4.56
CA SER A 106 -6.15 9.15 -3.67
C SER A 106 -5.59 8.44 -2.43
N GLY A 107 -4.31 8.07 -2.41
CA GLY A 107 -3.65 7.51 -1.23
C GLY A 107 -3.16 8.60 -0.27
N LEU A 108 -3.95 8.92 0.77
CA LEU A 108 -3.55 9.89 1.80
C LEU A 108 -2.27 9.46 2.51
N GLU A 109 -2.09 8.15 2.71
CA GLU A 109 -0.90 7.53 3.26
C GLU A 109 0.36 7.80 2.42
N HIS A 110 0.24 7.95 1.11
CA HIS A 110 1.35 8.26 0.19
C HIS A 110 1.58 9.77 0.10
N LYS A 111 0.53 10.57 0.32
CA LYS A 111 0.56 12.04 0.24
C LYS A 111 1.12 12.70 1.50
N VAL A 112 0.73 12.21 2.68
CA VAL A 112 0.99 12.87 3.97
C VAL A 112 2.49 13.06 4.27
N PHE A 113 3.35 12.19 3.73
CA PHE A 113 4.79 12.23 3.98
C PHE A 113 5.56 13.13 3.01
N VAL A 114 5.00 13.48 1.85
CA VAL A 114 5.72 14.19 0.78
C VAL A 114 6.20 15.56 1.23
N GLY A 115 5.32 16.40 1.77
CA GLY A 115 5.67 17.72 2.26
C GLY A 115 6.76 17.68 3.35
N PRO A 116 6.56 16.92 4.44
CA PRO A 116 7.58 16.70 5.46
C PRO A 116 8.92 16.18 4.94
N PHE A 117 8.90 15.21 4.02
CA PHE A 117 10.11 14.65 3.43
C PHE A 117 10.84 15.69 2.57
N ALA A 118 10.10 16.39 1.70
CA ALA A 118 10.66 17.44 0.85
C ALA A 118 11.27 18.60 1.64
N ARG A 119 10.79 18.91 2.86
CA ARG A 119 11.43 19.91 3.74
C ARG A 119 12.81 19.51 4.23
N LYS A 120 13.13 18.20 4.25
CA LYS A 120 14.47 17.69 4.63
C LYS A 120 15.48 17.78 3.48
N PHE A 121 14.99 17.88 2.24
CA PHE A 121 15.79 17.99 1.02
C PHE A 121 15.36 19.23 0.22
N PRO A 122 15.81 20.44 0.60
CA PRO A 122 15.30 21.69 0.06
C PRO A 122 15.66 21.96 -1.41
N SER A 123 16.73 21.35 -1.92
CA SER A 123 17.13 21.44 -3.34
C SER A 123 16.28 20.57 -4.28
N ALA A 124 15.60 19.54 -3.74
CA ALA A 124 14.80 18.62 -4.55
C ALA A 124 13.57 19.32 -5.15
N GLN A 125 13.30 19.07 -6.43
CA GLN A 125 12.03 19.40 -7.07
C GLN A 125 10.99 18.33 -6.74
N VAL A 126 9.77 18.75 -6.41
CA VAL A 126 8.64 17.85 -6.13
C VAL A 126 7.75 17.79 -7.35
N PHE A 127 7.49 16.59 -7.85
CA PHE A 127 6.54 16.32 -8.93
C PHE A 127 5.35 15.52 -8.40
N VAL A 128 4.14 15.94 -8.75
CA VAL A 128 2.90 15.30 -8.28
C VAL A 128 2.05 14.82 -9.44
N ALA A 129 1.29 13.74 -9.24
CA ALA A 129 0.22 13.36 -10.16
C ALA A 129 -0.73 14.56 -10.37
N PRO A 130 -1.11 14.92 -11.62
CA PRO A 130 -1.66 16.25 -11.94
C PRO A 130 -2.98 16.64 -11.26
N ASN A 131 -3.85 15.68 -10.94
CA ASN A 131 -5.20 15.95 -10.42
C ASN A 131 -5.29 15.75 -8.89
N GLN A 132 -4.29 16.27 -8.18
CA GLN A 132 -4.34 16.34 -6.71
C GLN A 132 -5.58 17.07 -6.23
N TRP A 133 -6.17 16.54 -5.15
CA TRP A 133 -7.35 17.10 -4.51
C TRP A 133 -7.26 16.96 -2.98
N SER A 134 -8.12 17.71 -2.29
CA SER A 134 -8.39 17.57 -0.85
C SER A 134 -9.88 17.76 -0.55
N PHE A 135 -10.29 17.27 0.61
CA PHE A 135 -11.65 17.32 1.13
C PHE A 135 -11.66 17.94 2.54
N PRO A 136 -12.70 18.69 2.97
CA PRO A 136 -13.94 19.01 2.24
C PRO A 136 -13.81 20.11 1.18
N VAL A 137 -12.69 20.85 1.19
CA VAL A 137 -12.40 21.91 0.23
C VAL A 137 -11.13 21.53 -0.51
N ASN A 138 -11.10 21.78 -1.83
CA ASN A 138 -9.91 21.57 -2.65
C ASN A 138 -8.92 22.73 -2.42
N LEU A 139 -7.95 22.50 -1.55
CA LEU A 139 -6.98 23.50 -1.12
C LEU A 139 -5.75 23.48 -2.02
N PRO A 140 -5.06 24.63 -2.21
CA PRO A 140 -3.77 24.65 -2.87
C PRO A 140 -2.77 23.70 -2.19
N LEU A 141 -1.96 23.00 -2.98
CA LEU A 141 -0.96 22.04 -2.47
C LEU A 141 0.00 22.63 -1.43
N ALA A 142 0.31 23.92 -1.57
CA ALA A 142 1.14 24.64 -0.60
C ALA A 142 0.51 24.67 0.80
N TRP A 143 -0.81 24.77 0.89
CA TRP A 143 -1.56 24.75 2.16
C TRP A 143 -1.67 23.34 2.73
N LEU A 144 -1.54 22.32 1.89
CA LEU A 144 -1.41 20.91 2.30
C LEU A 144 0.03 20.56 2.70
N GLY A 145 0.93 21.55 2.77
CA GLY A 145 2.29 21.41 3.27
C GLY A 145 3.32 21.01 2.21
N LEU A 146 2.97 20.99 0.93
CA LEU A 146 3.95 20.82 -0.16
C LEU A 146 4.73 22.15 -0.38
N PRO A 147 6.04 22.10 -0.69
CA PRO A 147 6.85 23.31 -0.80
C PRO A 147 6.42 24.24 -1.94
N TRP A 148 6.25 25.53 -1.65
CA TRP A 148 5.99 26.57 -2.65
C TRP A 148 7.17 26.72 -3.61
N GLY A 149 6.90 27.01 -4.89
CA GLY A 149 7.91 27.37 -5.90
C GLY A 149 8.74 26.21 -6.45
N ARG A 150 8.67 25.02 -5.84
CA ARG A 150 9.35 23.81 -6.32
C ARG A 150 8.48 22.56 -6.36
N THR A 151 7.16 22.72 -6.21
CA THR A 151 6.17 21.67 -6.45
C THR A 151 5.54 21.89 -7.81
N GLN A 152 5.59 20.87 -8.68
CA GLN A 152 5.11 20.91 -10.06
C GLN A 152 4.22 19.71 -10.32
N LYS A 153 3.25 19.86 -11.22
CA LYS A 153 2.55 18.70 -11.76
C LYS A 153 3.50 17.96 -12.69
N LEU A 154 3.42 16.64 -12.71
CA LEU A 154 4.10 15.86 -13.73
C LEU A 154 3.64 16.33 -15.13
N PRO A 155 4.57 16.57 -16.06
CA PRO A 155 4.22 16.83 -17.46
C PRO A 155 3.40 15.68 -18.05
N LYS A 156 2.69 15.94 -19.15
CA LYS A 156 1.88 14.89 -19.79
C LYS A 156 2.75 13.80 -20.43
N ARG A 157 3.93 14.16 -20.96
CA ARG A 157 4.87 13.23 -21.60
C ARG A 157 6.10 13.08 -20.74
N SER A 158 6.61 11.85 -20.63
CA SER A 158 7.85 11.56 -19.90
C SER A 158 9.04 12.36 -20.41
N SER A 159 9.14 12.55 -21.73
CA SER A 159 10.20 13.34 -22.37
C SER A 159 10.26 14.81 -21.94
N ASP A 160 9.17 15.37 -21.40
CA ASP A 160 9.13 16.76 -20.96
C ASP A 160 9.56 16.91 -19.49
N ALA A 161 9.74 15.80 -18.76
CA ALA A 161 10.23 15.81 -17.39
C ALA A 161 11.77 15.88 -17.37
N PRO A 162 12.38 16.50 -16.35
CA PRO A 162 13.84 16.63 -16.26
C PRO A 162 14.57 15.29 -16.04
N PHE A 163 13.83 14.22 -15.75
CA PHE A 163 14.32 12.84 -15.65
C PHE A 163 13.80 11.95 -16.81
N GLY A 164 13.24 12.56 -17.87
CA GLY A 164 12.68 11.87 -19.03
C GLY A 164 13.72 11.07 -19.84
N ASP A 165 15.00 11.42 -19.71
CA ASP A 165 16.12 10.70 -20.35
C ASP A 165 16.43 9.34 -19.69
N GLU A 166 15.91 9.08 -18.50
CA GLU A 166 16.09 7.80 -17.79
C GLU A 166 14.78 7.05 -17.52
N PHE A 167 13.65 7.76 -17.51
CA PHE A 167 12.34 7.22 -17.15
C PHE A 167 11.28 7.40 -18.23
N ASP A 168 10.45 6.37 -18.39
CA ASP A 168 9.13 6.50 -19.01
C ASP A 168 8.05 6.50 -17.93
N TYR A 169 6.94 7.17 -18.18
CA TYR A 169 5.79 7.10 -17.27
C TYR A 169 4.47 7.27 -17.99
N ALA A 170 3.42 6.72 -17.37
CA ALA A 170 2.04 6.77 -17.84
C ALA A 170 1.13 6.95 -16.62
N MET A 171 0.13 7.80 -16.77
CA MET A 171 -0.79 8.14 -15.70
C MET A 171 -2.12 7.41 -15.91
N LEU A 172 -2.56 6.68 -14.90
CA LEU A 172 -3.89 6.09 -14.83
C LEU A 172 -4.83 7.15 -14.29
N GLY A 173 -5.89 7.47 -15.03
CA GLY A 173 -6.92 8.41 -14.59
C GLY A 173 -6.72 9.84 -15.12
N PRO A 174 -7.55 10.79 -14.66
CA PRO A 174 -8.36 10.72 -13.44
C PRO A 174 -9.59 9.83 -13.56
N ILE A 175 -9.71 8.84 -12.68
CA ILE A 175 -10.95 8.09 -12.49
C ILE A 175 -11.80 8.80 -11.45
N GLY A 176 -12.97 9.30 -11.85
CA GLY A 176 -13.87 10.05 -10.97
C GLY A 176 -14.54 9.17 -9.90
N LEU A 177 -14.36 9.55 -8.63
CA LEU A 177 -14.94 8.87 -7.46
C LEU A 177 -15.92 9.77 -6.68
N GLY A 178 -16.47 10.79 -7.34
CA GLY A 178 -17.38 11.76 -6.75
C GLY A 178 -16.64 12.86 -5.99
N LEU A 179 -16.26 12.62 -4.73
CA LEU A 179 -15.58 13.61 -3.88
C LEU A 179 -14.16 13.96 -4.35
N GLY A 180 -13.59 13.13 -5.22
CA GLY A 180 -12.26 13.29 -5.77
C GLY A 180 -12.00 12.32 -6.90
N ALA A 181 -10.74 12.21 -7.31
CA ALA A 181 -10.31 11.29 -8.35
C ALA A 181 -9.27 10.29 -7.82
N PHE A 182 -9.26 9.10 -8.39
CA PHE A 182 -8.13 8.19 -8.31
C PHE A 182 -7.19 8.44 -9.49
N GLU A 183 -5.90 8.54 -9.18
CA GLU A 183 -4.82 8.53 -10.15
C GLU A 183 -3.63 7.76 -9.62
N GLU A 184 -2.89 7.17 -10.54
CA GLU A 184 -1.60 6.55 -10.29
C GLU A 184 -0.63 6.84 -11.43
N VAL A 185 0.65 7.02 -11.11
CA VAL A 185 1.74 7.20 -12.08
C VAL A 185 2.64 5.98 -12.05
N ALA A 186 2.59 5.17 -13.11
CA ALA A 186 3.58 4.14 -13.37
C ALA A 186 4.86 4.78 -13.89
N MET A 187 6.02 4.43 -13.32
CA MET A 187 7.32 4.91 -13.81
C MET A 187 8.25 3.75 -14.11
N LEU A 188 8.70 3.62 -15.36
CA LEU A 188 9.73 2.67 -15.77
C LEU A 188 11.11 3.33 -15.67
N HIS A 189 11.99 2.79 -14.84
CA HIS A 189 13.42 3.06 -14.96
C HIS A 189 14.02 2.17 -16.05
N ARG A 190 14.39 2.77 -17.20
CA ARG A 190 14.78 2.01 -18.40
C ARG A 190 16.00 1.14 -18.19
N ALA A 191 17.06 1.70 -17.60
CA ALA A 191 18.34 1.01 -17.48
C ALA A 191 18.26 -0.27 -16.64
N SER A 192 17.41 -0.32 -15.60
CA SER A 192 17.23 -1.51 -14.76
C SER A 192 16.00 -2.35 -15.12
N GLN A 193 15.26 -1.99 -16.18
CA GLN A 193 14.02 -2.62 -16.61
C GLN A 193 13.04 -2.83 -15.44
N THR A 194 12.91 -1.80 -14.60
CA THR A 194 12.14 -1.86 -13.35
C THR A 194 10.99 -0.87 -13.38
N LEU A 195 9.77 -1.39 -13.29
CA LEU A 195 8.54 -0.63 -13.21
C LEU A 195 8.20 -0.30 -11.75
N LEU A 196 8.01 0.97 -11.44
CA LEU A 196 7.54 1.47 -10.16
C LEU A 196 6.04 1.70 -10.22
N LEU A 197 5.30 1.12 -9.29
CA LEU A 197 3.85 1.24 -9.16
C LEU A 197 3.46 1.58 -7.73
N THR A 198 2.29 2.21 -7.58
CA THR A 198 1.74 2.53 -6.26
C THR A 198 0.82 1.41 -5.81
N ASP A 199 -0.46 1.45 -6.20
CA ASP A 199 -1.52 0.58 -5.67
C ASP A 199 -2.17 -0.31 -6.74
N SER A 200 -1.99 0.02 -8.01
CA SER A 200 -2.69 -0.56 -9.18
C SER A 200 -2.59 -2.08 -9.26
N VAL A 201 -1.44 -2.64 -8.92
CA VAL A 201 -1.21 -4.08 -8.83
C VAL A 201 -0.42 -4.42 -7.58
N VAL A 202 -0.57 -5.66 -7.12
CA VAL A 202 0.14 -6.20 -5.97
C VAL A 202 0.43 -7.69 -6.18
N ALA A 203 1.41 -8.21 -5.44
CA ALA A 203 1.57 -9.63 -5.18
C ALA A 203 1.67 -9.86 -3.67
N VAL A 204 1.04 -10.93 -3.17
CA VAL A 204 1.04 -11.25 -1.74
C VAL A 204 2.12 -12.30 -1.46
N PRO A 205 3.12 -11.98 -0.63
CA PRO A 205 4.13 -12.97 -0.27
C PRO A 205 3.57 -14.02 0.67
N GLU A 206 4.12 -15.22 0.59
CA GLU A 206 3.78 -16.31 1.51
C GLU A 206 4.19 -15.95 2.94
N GLN A 207 5.41 -15.43 3.09
CA GLN A 207 5.98 -14.99 4.35
C GLN A 207 5.67 -13.51 4.59
N PRO A 208 5.55 -13.06 5.86
CA PRO A 208 5.39 -11.65 6.16
C PRO A 208 6.57 -10.84 5.62
N PRO A 209 6.33 -9.69 4.95
CA PRO A 209 7.38 -8.75 4.60
C PRO A 209 8.24 -8.39 5.82
N ALA A 210 9.54 -8.12 5.62
CA ALA A 210 10.48 -7.90 6.73
C ALA A 210 10.01 -6.84 7.75
N ILE A 211 9.36 -5.76 7.28
CA ILE A 211 8.83 -4.71 8.15
C ILE A 211 7.66 -5.18 9.03
N ILE A 212 6.87 -6.14 8.54
CA ILE A 212 5.80 -6.79 9.30
C ILE A 212 6.40 -7.86 10.22
N ALA A 213 7.34 -8.67 9.72
CA ALA A 213 8.03 -9.68 10.53
C ALA A 213 8.76 -9.07 11.75
N ALA A 214 9.19 -7.81 11.63
CA ALA A 214 9.81 -7.02 12.69
C ALA A 214 8.84 -6.55 13.80
N GLU A 215 7.52 -6.68 13.62
CA GLU A 215 6.50 -6.31 14.60
C GLU A 215 5.54 -7.50 14.82
N THR A 216 5.69 -8.20 15.94
CA THR A 216 4.97 -9.45 16.17
C THR A 216 3.56 -9.26 16.69
N ARG A 217 3.24 -8.11 17.29
CA ARG A 217 1.96 -7.90 17.99
C ARG A 217 0.77 -7.99 17.04
N ALA A 218 0.86 -7.34 15.88
CA ALA A 218 -0.21 -7.38 14.90
C ALA A 218 -0.46 -8.82 14.42
N MET A 219 0.60 -9.57 14.11
CA MET A 219 0.48 -10.97 13.68
C MET A 219 -0.11 -11.85 14.80
N LEU A 220 0.39 -11.75 16.03
CA LEU A 220 -0.14 -12.54 17.15
C LEU A 220 -1.59 -12.18 17.50
N PHE A 221 -1.99 -10.93 17.33
CA PHE A 221 -3.38 -10.50 17.48
C PHE A 221 -4.29 -11.19 16.46
N HIS A 222 -3.89 -11.18 15.18
CA HIS A 222 -4.68 -11.78 14.09
C HIS A 222 -4.58 -13.30 14.02
N ALA A 223 -3.63 -13.92 14.72
CA ALA A 223 -3.50 -15.38 14.83
C ALA A 223 -4.56 -16.04 15.72
N ARG A 224 -5.26 -15.26 16.56
CA ARG A 224 -6.32 -15.74 17.47
C ARG A 224 -7.51 -16.30 16.70
N ASP A 225 -8.09 -17.38 17.18
CA ASP A 225 -9.36 -17.95 16.72
C ASP A 225 -10.55 -17.40 17.52
N HIS A 226 -10.32 -16.98 18.78
CA HIS A 226 -11.33 -16.39 19.65
C HIS A 226 -10.69 -15.44 20.69
N VAL A 227 -11.50 -14.60 21.33
CA VAL A 227 -11.02 -13.50 22.19
C VAL A 227 -10.24 -13.96 23.43
N SER A 228 -10.57 -15.12 24.00
CA SER A 228 -9.91 -15.63 25.20
C SER A 228 -8.58 -16.35 24.93
N GLU A 229 -8.22 -16.53 23.66
CA GLU A 229 -7.02 -17.27 23.28
C GLU A 229 -5.75 -16.46 23.57
N VAL A 230 -4.81 -17.08 24.28
CA VAL A 230 -3.44 -16.59 24.44
C VAL A 230 -2.57 -17.30 23.40
N VAL A 231 -2.21 -16.58 22.33
CA VAL A 231 -1.40 -17.13 21.24
C VAL A 231 0.08 -17.10 21.62
N ALA A 232 0.71 -18.27 21.64
CA ALA A 232 2.16 -18.38 21.84
C ALA A 232 2.93 -17.79 20.65
N ASP A 233 4.04 -17.12 20.94
CA ASP A 233 4.87 -16.52 19.90
C ASP A 233 5.74 -17.57 19.19
N THR A 234 5.20 -18.15 18.12
CA THR A 234 5.86 -19.17 17.30
C THR A 234 5.87 -18.76 15.81
N PRO A 235 6.82 -19.25 15.00
CA PRO A 235 6.83 -18.98 13.55
C PRO A 235 5.51 -19.33 12.87
N ALA A 236 4.89 -20.46 13.25
CA ALA A 236 3.61 -20.90 12.70
C ALA A 236 2.47 -19.92 13.04
N ASN A 237 2.41 -19.42 14.28
CA ASN A 237 1.39 -18.47 14.69
C ASN A 237 1.59 -17.09 14.05
N ARG A 238 2.84 -16.63 13.91
CA ARG A 238 3.15 -15.40 13.17
C ARG A 238 2.70 -15.51 11.71
N LEU A 239 2.99 -16.63 11.05
CA LEU A 239 2.56 -16.90 9.68
C LEU A 239 1.03 -16.93 9.56
N LYS A 240 0.34 -17.63 10.46
CA LYS A 240 -1.13 -17.65 10.55
C LYS A 240 -1.70 -16.23 10.66
N GLY A 241 -1.15 -15.43 11.56
CA GLY A 241 -1.51 -14.03 11.76
C GLY A 241 -1.30 -13.16 10.53
N TRP A 242 -0.14 -13.28 9.88
CA TRP A 242 0.18 -12.59 8.63
C TRP A 242 -0.83 -12.90 7.53
N GLN A 243 -1.11 -14.18 7.30
CA GLN A 243 -2.02 -14.60 6.23
C GLN A 243 -3.44 -14.06 6.45
N ARG A 244 -3.88 -13.98 7.71
CA ARG A 244 -5.14 -13.37 8.12
C ARG A 244 -5.15 -11.84 7.96
N ILE A 245 -4.05 -11.17 8.29
CA ILE A 245 -3.86 -9.74 8.02
C ILE A 245 -3.96 -9.46 6.52
N ALA A 246 -3.34 -10.29 5.67
CA ALA A 246 -3.43 -10.15 4.22
C ALA A 246 -4.89 -10.23 3.75
N LEU A 247 -5.65 -11.23 4.20
CA LEU A 247 -7.08 -11.34 3.87
C LEU A 247 -7.88 -10.10 4.28
N PHE A 248 -7.67 -9.57 5.49
CA PHE A 248 -8.33 -8.34 5.92
C PHE A 248 -7.91 -7.12 5.09
N SER A 249 -6.64 -7.03 4.69
CA SER A 249 -6.11 -5.91 3.91
C SER A 249 -6.77 -5.80 2.54
N PHE A 250 -7.16 -6.93 1.94
CA PHE A 250 -7.73 -6.97 0.58
C PHE A 250 -9.25 -7.03 0.52
N TYR A 251 -9.92 -7.55 1.55
CA TYR A 251 -11.39 -7.72 1.53
C TYR A 251 -12.12 -6.88 2.60
N PHE A 252 -11.42 -6.25 3.54
CA PHE A 252 -11.92 -5.69 4.82
C PHE A 252 -12.62 -6.70 5.74
N ARG A 253 -13.36 -7.65 5.18
CA ARG A 253 -13.96 -8.82 5.81
C ARG A 253 -14.02 -9.95 4.78
N PRO A 254 -13.04 -10.87 4.76
CA PRO A 254 -13.17 -12.07 3.92
C PRO A 254 -14.39 -12.88 4.37
N SER A 255 -14.99 -13.67 3.47
CA SER A 255 -16.08 -14.59 3.81
C SER A 255 -15.68 -15.57 4.93
N ALA A 256 -14.40 -15.91 4.98
CA ALA A 256 -13.79 -16.72 6.02
C ALA A 256 -13.71 -16.04 7.42
N ALA A 257 -14.03 -14.76 7.56
CA ALA A 257 -14.12 -14.06 8.83
C ALA A 257 -15.56 -13.56 9.08
N GLY A 258 -16.28 -14.24 9.98
CA GLY A 258 -17.53 -13.75 10.52
C GLY A 258 -17.31 -12.56 11.46
N VAL A 259 -18.26 -11.61 11.45
CA VAL A 259 -18.32 -10.54 12.46
C VAL A 259 -19.35 -10.95 13.51
N VAL A 260 -18.91 -11.08 14.75
CA VAL A 260 -19.81 -11.27 15.88
C VAL A 260 -20.56 -9.94 16.10
N SER A 261 -21.88 -9.98 16.29
CA SER A 261 -22.64 -8.77 16.58
C SER A 261 -22.12 -8.10 17.86
N LEU A 262 -22.25 -6.77 17.96
CA LEU A 262 -21.66 -5.97 19.05
C LEU A 262 -22.05 -6.46 20.45
N ILE A 263 -23.24 -7.04 20.61
CA ILE A 263 -23.78 -7.48 21.91
C ILE A 263 -23.03 -8.72 22.45
N PRO A 264 -22.86 -9.83 21.71
CA PRO A 264 -21.99 -10.92 22.14
C PRO A 264 -20.51 -10.51 22.27
N ALA A 265 -19.98 -9.68 21.37
CA ALA A 265 -18.60 -9.20 21.46
C ALA A 265 -18.32 -8.45 22.79
N LEU A 266 -19.30 -7.69 23.31
CA LEU A 266 -19.23 -7.03 24.62
C LEU A 266 -19.33 -8.01 25.80
N LYS A 267 -20.02 -9.15 25.66
CA LYS A 267 -20.06 -10.20 26.69
C LYS A 267 -18.72 -10.93 26.78
N ASP A 268 -18.10 -11.20 25.64
CA ASP A 268 -16.83 -11.93 25.56
C ASP A 268 -15.62 -11.07 26.00
N LEU A 269 -15.78 -9.74 26.10
CA LEU A 269 -14.78 -8.88 26.77
C LEU A 269 -14.47 -9.36 28.18
N LYS A 270 -15.46 -9.95 28.90
CA LYS A 270 -15.26 -10.47 30.25
C LYS A 270 -14.24 -11.61 30.29
N THR A 271 -14.07 -12.34 29.21
CA THR A 271 -13.16 -13.48 29.10
C THR A 271 -11.81 -13.12 28.45
N ALA A 272 -11.62 -11.86 28.03
CA ALA A 272 -10.37 -11.42 27.43
C ALA A 272 -9.22 -11.45 28.47
N PRO A 273 -8.11 -12.17 28.20
CA PRO A 273 -6.99 -12.31 29.13
C PRO A 273 -6.16 -11.01 29.26
N ASP A 274 -6.17 -10.17 28.23
CA ASP A 274 -5.52 -8.86 28.22
C ASP A 274 -6.50 -7.78 27.74
N ARG A 275 -6.75 -6.76 28.58
CA ARG A 275 -7.60 -5.60 28.27
C ARG A 275 -6.81 -4.30 28.22
N SER A 276 -5.51 -4.37 27.94
CA SER A 276 -4.67 -3.21 27.71
C SER A 276 -5.18 -2.39 26.51
N ARG A 277 -4.82 -1.10 26.49
CA ARG A 277 -5.11 -0.23 25.33
C ARG A 277 -4.48 -0.78 24.05
N GLN A 278 -3.33 -1.43 24.17
CA GLN A 278 -2.62 -2.09 23.06
C GLN A 278 -3.41 -3.27 22.51
N ASN A 279 -4.19 -3.97 23.34
CA ASN A 279 -5.06 -5.06 22.89
C ASN A 279 -6.51 -4.60 22.65
N TYR A 280 -6.72 -3.31 22.32
CA TYR A 280 -8.04 -2.72 22.08
C TYR A 280 -9.04 -2.99 23.22
N TYR A 281 -8.58 -2.94 24.48
CA TYR A 281 -9.39 -3.23 25.66
C TYR A 281 -10.00 -4.65 25.70
N GLY A 282 -9.39 -5.57 24.95
CA GLY A 282 -9.84 -6.95 24.81
C GLY A 282 -10.83 -7.15 23.66
N LEU A 283 -11.12 -6.13 22.85
CA LEU A 283 -12.04 -6.25 21.72
C LEU A 283 -11.40 -7.11 20.61
N TYR A 284 -12.07 -8.23 20.29
CA TYR A 284 -11.70 -9.10 19.16
C TYR A 284 -12.99 -9.58 18.46
N PRO A 285 -13.53 -8.81 17.49
CA PRO A 285 -14.86 -9.06 16.93
C PRO A 285 -14.83 -10.02 15.73
N PHE A 286 -13.85 -10.93 15.67
CA PHE A 286 -13.60 -11.79 14.52
C PHE A 286 -13.80 -13.26 14.89
N GLN A 287 -14.47 -13.99 14.01
CA GLN A 287 -14.61 -15.45 14.10
C GLN A 287 -14.16 -16.08 12.78
N TRP A 288 -13.07 -16.83 12.82
CA TRP A 288 -12.50 -17.46 11.62
C TRP A 288 -13.13 -18.82 11.32
N GLN A 289 -13.54 -19.03 10.07
CA GLN A 289 -13.92 -20.34 9.56
C GLN A 289 -12.70 -21.23 9.41
N SER A 290 -12.84 -22.55 9.54
CA SER A 290 -11.70 -23.49 9.51
C SER A 290 -10.97 -23.54 8.17
N ASP A 291 -11.61 -23.14 7.07
CA ASP A 291 -11.09 -23.18 5.71
C ASP A 291 -10.51 -21.83 5.22
N TRP A 292 -10.32 -20.85 6.11
CA TRP A 292 -9.74 -19.53 5.81
C TRP A 292 -8.44 -19.58 5.01
N LYS A 293 -7.66 -20.66 5.16
CA LYS A 293 -6.41 -20.87 4.43
C LYS A 293 -6.62 -20.96 2.92
N LYS A 294 -7.75 -21.54 2.47
CA LYS A 294 -8.09 -21.60 1.04
C LYS A 294 -8.31 -20.20 0.46
N SER A 295 -8.98 -19.30 1.18
CA SER A 295 -9.11 -17.90 0.76
C SER A 295 -7.73 -17.24 0.64
N PHE A 296 -6.81 -17.50 1.57
CA PHE A 296 -5.45 -16.95 1.47
C PHE A 296 -4.69 -17.52 0.27
N ASP A 297 -4.75 -18.83 0.04
CA ASP A 297 -4.07 -19.48 -1.07
C ASP A 297 -4.60 -18.97 -2.42
N ALA A 298 -5.92 -18.74 -2.53
CA ALA A 298 -6.55 -18.13 -3.71
C ALA A 298 -6.18 -16.64 -3.88
N LEU A 299 -6.14 -15.86 -2.79
CA LEU A 299 -5.69 -14.46 -2.81
C LEU A 299 -4.25 -14.36 -3.30
N ARG A 300 -3.35 -15.20 -2.74
CA ARG A 300 -1.94 -15.26 -3.10
C ARG A 300 -1.74 -15.75 -4.53
N GLY A 301 -2.45 -16.80 -4.94
CA GLY A 301 -2.34 -17.38 -6.28
C GLY A 301 -0.89 -17.70 -6.66
N GLU A 302 -0.15 -18.39 -5.80
CA GLU A 302 1.28 -18.69 -5.97
C GLU A 302 2.21 -17.47 -6.12
N GLY A 303 1.78 -16.29 -5.65
CA GLY A 303 2.54 -15.05 -5.80
C GLY A 303 2.22 -14.29 -7.09
N ARG A 304 1.13 -14.66 -7.78
CA ARG A 304 0.69 -13.96 -8.99
C ARG A 304 0.46 -12.47 -8.70
N LEU A 305 0.64 -11.69 -9.74
CA LEU A 305 0.22 -10.30 -9.80
C LEU A 305 -1.31 -10.20 -9.97
N PHE A 306 -1.94 -9.27 -9.28
CA PHE A 306 -3.36 -8.97 -9.42
C PHE A 306 -3.66 -7.53 -9.00
N VAL A 307 -4.76 -6.98 -9.51
CA VAL A 307 -5.36 -5.75 -8.98
C VAL A 307 -6.07 -6.07 -7.66
N ALA A 308 -5.85 -5.28 -6.61
CA ALA A 308 -6.51 -5.49 -5.32
C ALA A 308 -8.05 -5.51 -5.45
N PRO A 309 -8.78 -6.42 -4.77
CA PRO A 309 -10.26 -6.51 -4.84
C PRO A 309 -10.98 -5.18 -4.62
N ILE A 310 -10.48 -4.37 -3.68
CA ILE A 310 -10.99 -3.02 -3.39
C ILE A 310 -10.91 -2.12 -4.63
N LEU A 311 -9.77 -2.12 -5.33
CA LEU A 311 -9.60 -1.36 -6.57
C LEU A 311 -10.47 -1.92 -7.69
N GLN A 312 -10.58 -3.24 -7.80
CA GLN A 312 -11.43 -3.87 -8.83
C GLN A 312 -12.90 -3.45 -8.69
N ARG A 313 -13.41 -3.37 -7.46
CA ARG A 313 -14.84 -3.19 -7.20
C ARG A 313 -15.26 -1.74 -6.90
N LEU A 314 -14.38 -0.93 -6.33
CA LEU A 314 -14.74 0.40 -5.86
C LEU A 314 -14.10 1.52 -6.70
N ILE A 315 -13.10 1.22 -7.53
CA ILE A 315 -12.29 2.24 -8.22
C ILE A 315 -12.25 2.01 -9.73
N LEU A 316 -11.55 0.98 -10.19
CA LEU A 316 -11.26 0.79 -11.63
C LEU A 316 -12.51 0.39 -12.43
N ASN A 317 -13.55 -0.12 -11.78
CA ASN A 317 -14.83 -0.37 -12.43
C ASN A 317 -15.63 0.91 -12.73
N ARG A 318 -15.17 2.09 -12.31
CA ARG A 318 -15.80 3.38 -12.65
C ARG A 318 -15.34 3.92 -14.00
N ASP A 319 -14.18 3.48 -14.48
CA ASP A 319 -13.73 3.73 -15.84
C ASP A 319 -12.87 2.55 -16.36
N PRO A 320 -13.52 1.43 -16.75
CA PRO A 320 -12.82 0.25 -17.24
C PRO A 320 -11.98 0.52 -18.50
N ARG A 321 -12.41 1.44 -19.36
CA ARG A 321 -11.71 1.78 -20.61
C ARG A 321 -10.40 2.49 -20.30
N GLU A 322 -10.44 3.55 -19.48
CA GLU A 322 -9.26 4.27 -19.04
C GLU A 322 -8.23 3.33 -18.38
N ALA A 323 -8.69 2.45 -17.49
CA ALA A 323 -7.81 1.49 -16.82
C ALA A 323 -7.17 0.48 -17.77
N ILE A 324 -7.93 -0.06 -18.74
CA ILE A 324 -7.40 -0.98 -19.75
C ILE A 324 -6.45 -0.28 -20.72
N ASP A 325 -6.77 0.93 -21.19
CA ASP A 325 -5.94 1.66 -22.13
C ASP A 325 -4.61 2.09 -21.49
N TRP A 326 -4.64 2.49 -20.22
CA TRP A 326 -3.43 2.71 -19.43
C TRP A 326 -2.62 1.41 -19.26
N ALA A 327 -3.26 0.31 -18.89
CA ALA A 327 -2.57 -0.98 -18.72
C ALA A 327 -1.95 -1.46 -20.05
N ASN A 328 -2.64 -1.26 -21.18
CA ASN A 328 -2.11 -1.52 -22.52
C ASN A 328 -0.87 -0.66 -22.81
N THR A 329 -0.89 0.62 -22.43
CA THR A 329 0.23 1.54 -22.62
C THR A 329 1.44 1.10 -21.81
N VAL A 330 1.28 0.81 -20.52
CA VAL A 330 2.36 0.33 -19.65
C VAL A 330 2.91 -1.02 -20.14
N ALA A 331 2.05 -1.90 -20.66
CA ALA A 331 2.45 -3.20 -21.20
C ALA A 331 3.22 -3.11 -22.55
N GLN A 332 3.37 -1.93 -23.15
CA GLN A 332 4.27 -1.75 -24.30
C GLN A 332 5.74 -1.64 -23.87
N TRP A 333 6.01 -1.43 -22.58
CA TRP A 333 7.36 -1.27 -22.06
C TRP A 333 8.04 -2.60 -21.74
N ASP A 334 9.36 -2.64 -21.90
CA ASP A 334 10.19 -3.81 -21.58
C ASP A 334 10.70 -3.74 -20.13
N PHE A 335 9.86 -4.15 -19.18
CA PHE A 335 10.26 -4.36 -17.78
C PHE A 335 10.31 -5.85 -17.43
N ARG A 336 11.22 -6.19 -16.51
CA ARG A 336 11.40 -7.54 -15.97
C ARG A 336 11.12 -7.64 -14.48
N ARG A 337 10.76 -6.51 -13.88
CA ARG A 337 10.58 -6.35 -12.45
C ARG A 337 9.57 -5.26 -12.15
N ILE A 338 8.71 -5.50 -11.16
CA ILE A 338 7.85 -4.48 -10.57
C ILE A 338 8.28 -4.23 -9.11
N ILE A 339 8.29 -2.96 -8.71
CA ILE A 339 8.37 -2.54 -7.31
C ILE A 339 7.10 -1.74 -7.00
N THR A 340 6.22 -2.34 -6.21
CA THR A 340 4.98 -1.72 -5.74
C THR A 340 5.18 -0.99 -4.42
N CYS A 341 4.29 -0.06 -4.05
CA CYS A 341 4.34 0.59 -2.74
C CYS A 341 3.87 -0.31 -1.59
N HIS A 342 3.19 -1.42 -1.90
CA HIS A 342 2.64 -2.36 -0.92
C HIS A 342 3.02 -3.81 -1.22
N MET A 343 3.00 -4.65 -0.18
CA MET A 343 3.26 -6.09 -0.21
C MET A 343 4.63 -6.48 -0.80
N GLU A 344 4.66 -7.52 -1.63
CA GLU A 344 5.89 -8.09 -2.18
C GLU A 344 6.59 -7.09 -3.09
N ALA A 345 7.89 -6.88 -2.85
CA ALA A 345 8.78 -6.24 -3.80
C ALA A 345 10.22 -6.67 -3.51
N PRO A 346 11.02 -6.94 -4.56
CA PRO A 346 10.68 -6.82 -5.97
C PRO A 346 9.90 -8.03 -6.50
N ILE A 347 9.04 -7.83 -7.50
CA ILE A 347 8.28 -8.90 -8.17
C ILE A 347 8.92 -9.16 -9.53
N ALA A 348 9.42 -10.37 -9.76
CA ALA A 348 9.89 -10.79 -11.10
C ALA A 348 8.67 -11.09 -11.98
N THR A 349 8.51 -10.35 -13.06
CA THR A 349 7.33 -10.45 -13.95
C THR A 349 7.61 -9.73 -15.26
N ASN A 350 6.69 -9.78 -16.21
CA ASN A 350 6.79 -9.15 -17.53
C ASN A 350 5.50 -8.38 -17.88
N ALA A 351 5.54 -7.68 -19.00
CA ALA A 351 4.41 -6.89 -19.50
C ALA A 351 3.12 -7.68 -19.72
N GLN A 352 3.22 -8.95 -20.14
CA GLN A 352 2.05 -9.80 -20.39
C GLN A 352 1.34 -10.15 -19.08
N GLU A 353 2.10 -10.60 -18.07
CA GLU A 353 1.56 -10.91 -16.73
C GLU A 353 0.98 -9.65 -16.05
N PHE A 354 1.65 -8.50 -16.20
CA PHE A 354 1.11 -7.21 -15.79
C PHE A 354 -0.23 -6.91 -16.43
N ARG A 355 -0.32 -7.00 -17.76
CA ARG A 355 -1.56 -6.70 -18.47
C ARG A 355 -2.69 -7.68 -18.12
N ALA A 356 -2.35 -8.96 -17.91
CA ALA A 356 -3.30 -10.00 -17.54
C ALA A 356 -3.98 -9.71 -16.19
N ALA A 357 -3.33 -9.00 -15.26
CA ALA A 357 -3.92 -8.60 -13.98
C ALA A 357 -5.18 -7.72 -14.14
N PHE A 358 -5.33 -7.01 -15.26
CA PHE A 358 -6.45 -6.12 -15.55
C PHE A 358 -7.62 -6.78 -16.30
N SER A 359 -7.51 -8.07 -16.67
CA SER A 359 -8.53 -8.78 -17.47
C SER A 359 -9.90 -8.90 -16.77
N PHE A 360 -9.97 -8.62 -15.47
CA PHE A 360 -11.25 -8.55 -14.74
C PHE A 360 -12.19 -7.45 -15.28
N LEU A 361 -11.67 -6.46 -15.99
CA LEU A 361 -12.43 -5.38 -16.64
C LEU A 361 -12.97 -5.75 -18.02
N GLU A 362 -12.67 -6.93 -18.56
CA GLU A 362 -13.04 -7.34 -19.92
C GLU A 362 -14.28 -8.25 -19.92
N LYS A 363 -15.13 -8.14 -20.94
CA LYS A 363 -16.27 -9.06 -21.13
C LYS A 363 -15.82 -10.48 -21.47
N HIS A 364 -14.77 -10.58 -22.30
CA HIS A 364 -14.20 -11.83 -22.79
C HIS A 364 -12.69 -11.79 -22.62
N PRO A 365 -12.16 -12.14 -21.43
CA PRO A 365 -10.73 -12.12 -21.18
C PRO A 365 -10.02 -13.10 -22.12
N GLN A 366 -8.92 -12.66 -22.73
CA GLN A 366 -8.17 -13.48 -23.69
C GLN A 366 -7.41 -14.64 -23.02
N GLN A 367 -7.19 -14.55 -21.71
CA GLN A 367 -6.47 -15.54 -20.91
C GLN A 367 -7.33 -15.97 -19.73
N GLU A 368 -7.35 -17.29 -19.46
CA GLU A 368 -7.96 -17.80 -18.24
C GLU A 368 -7.16 -17.38 -17.01
N ILE A 369 -7.85 -16.87 -16.00
CA ILE A 369 -7.25 -16.51 -14.72
C ILE A 369 -6.97 -17.81 -13.96
N ARG A 370 -5.70 -18.22 -13.91
CA ARG A 370 -5.26 -19.47 -13.26
C ARG A 370 -5.64 -19.57 -11.77
N TYR A 371 -5.68 -18.44 -11.07
CA TYR A 371 -6.10 -18.35 -9.66
C TYR A 371 -7.12 -17.22 -9.48
N PRO A 372 -8.41 -17.48 -9.78
CA PRO A 372 -9.46 -16.49 -9.62
C PRO A 372 -9.60 -16.11 -8.15
N LEU A 373 -9.87 -14.84 -7.88
CA LEU A 373 -10.18 -14.39 -6.52
C LEU A 373 -11.54 -14.98 -6.11
N PRO A 374 -11.72 -15.43 -4.85
CA PRO A 374 -12.98 -16.06 -4.44
C PRO A 374 -14.14 -15.06 -4.42
N GLU A 375 -15.18 -15.32 -5.23
CA GLU A 375 -16.38 -14.47 -5.32
C GLU A 375 -17.10 -14.27 -3.97
N ALA A 376 -17.00 -15.26 -3.07
CA ALA A 376 -17.55 -15.16 -1.72
C ALA A 376 -16.87 -14.04 -0.91
N ASP A 377 -15.58 -13.81 -1.11
CA ASP A 377 -14.80 -12.81 -0.36
C ASP A 377 -15.09 -11.36 -0.80
N PHE A 378 -15.77 -11.17 -1.95
CA PHE A 378 -16.21 -9.85 -2.43
C PHE A 378 -17.50 -9.35 -1.78
N GLU A 379 -18.17 -10.13 -0.93
CA GLU A 379 -19.51 -9.80 -0.45
C GLU A 379 -19.61 -8.44 0.25
N LEU A 380 -18.67 -8.12 1.14
CA LEU A 380 -18.65 -6.80 1.78
C LEU A 380 -18.39 -5.68 0.76
N LEU A 381 -17.51 -5.90 -0.21
CA LEU A 381 -17.21 -4.90 -1.25
C LEU A 381 -18.43 -4.62 -2.13
N ARG A 382 -19.22 -5.65 -2.46
CA ARG A 382 -20.51 -5.49 -3.17
C ARG A 382 -21.51 -4.70 -2.34
N GLN A 383 -21.61 -4.97 -1.03
CA GLN A 383 -22.49 -4.22 -0.13
C GLN A 383 -22.08 -2.75 -0.02
N LEU A 384 -20.78 -2.47 0.06
CA LEU A 384 -20.24 -1.11 0.08
C LEU A 384 -20.54 -0.37 -1.22
N GLU A 385 -20.25 -0.98 -2.37
CA GLU A 385 -20.59 -0.42 -3.68
C GLU A 385 -22.08 -0.09 -3.78
N ALA A 386 -22.97 -1.04 -3.47
CA ALA A 386 -24.41 -0.81 -3.53
C ALA A 386 -24.85 0.34 -2.61
N GLY A 387 -24.19 0.51 -1.46
CA GLY A 387 -24.39 1.64 -0.58
C GLY A 387 -23.94 2.98 -1.19
N LEU A 388 -22.76 3.01 -1.82
CA LEU A 388 -22.21 4.20 -2.49
C LEU A 388 -23.07 4.61 -3.69
N ASP A 389 -23.53 3.65 -4.49
CA ASP A 389 -24.40 3.87 -5.65
C ASP A 389 -25.77 4.41 -5.20
N ARG A 390 -26.36 3.80 -4.17
CA ARG A 390 -27.66 4.25 -3.61
C ARG A 390 -27.58 5.68 -3.05
N THR A 391 -26.45 6.04 -2.46
CA THR A 391 -26.22 7.38 -1.88
C THR A 391 -25.65 8.38 -2.89
N ARG A 392 -25.33 7.94 -4.11
CA ARG A 392 -24.71 8.74 -5.19
C ARG A 392 -23.42 9.44 -4.76
N ILE A 393 -22.67 8.84 -3.83
CA ILE A 393 -21.38 9.37 -3.38
C ILE A 393 -20.33 9.17 -4.47
N THR A 394 -20.34 8.02 -5.14
CA THR A 394 -19.50 7.71 -6.29
C THR A 394 -20.37 7.56 -7.55
N PRO A 395 -19.83 7.81 -8.75
CA PRO A 395 -20.47 7.37 -10.00
C PRO A 395 -20.74 5.86 -9.95
N PRO A 396 -21.76 5.33 -10.64
CA PRO A 396 -22.00 3.89 -10.71
C PRO A 396 -20.89 3.16 -11.48
N ALA A 397 -20.79 1.85 -11.30
CA ALA A 397 -19.89 1.01 -12.09
C ALA A 397 -20.30 1.04 -13.57
N GLN A 398 -19.32 1.08 -14.47
CA GLN A 398 -19.55 0.99 -15.91
C GLN A 398 -19.48 -0.47 -16.39
N GLU A 399 -19.98 -0.73 -17.60
CA GLU A 399 -19.83 -2.04 -18.22
C GLU A 399 -18.35 -2.37 -18.46
N LYS A 400 -18.03 -3.66 -18.34
CA LYS A 400 -16.75 -4.21 -18.78
C LYS A 400 -16.54 -3.93 -20.27
N VAL A 401 -15.28 -3.78 -20.68
CA VAL A 401 -14.89 -3.44 -22.05
C VAL A 401 -14.73 -4.63 -22.99
#